data_AF-A0A357FUQ6-F1
#
_entry.id   AF-A0A357FUQ6-F1
#
_cell.length_a   1.000
_cell.length_b   1.000
_cell.length_c   1.000
_cell.angle_alpha   90.00
_cell.angle_beta   90.00
_cell.angle_gamma   90.00
#
_symmetry.space_group_name_H-M   'P 1'
#
loop_
_entity.id
_entity.type
_entity.pdbx_description
1 polymer ?
#
loop_
_entity_poly.entity_id
_entity_poly.type
_entity_poly.pdbx_seq_one_letter_code
_entity_poly.pdbx_strand_id
1 'polypeptide(L)'
;YYFELLLWPKQQLGIWWTEALIGLLALFAIAFAVVKRVPNPAVLFLAVATVCHCIIYSCIGYKTPWLMMVPWAHACLLAGYAFGYLPDLKIKSRIILSLLLVTGLAYQTKQSIYASGRLANDSRNPYAYVPTSTDAPKIEIWLHDLRALADSPVLSPIAVIGQEYWPLPWYLRTFGTIGYWPTPIQGITDLPIIFAMPAQDNACNDLLGTTHTKLPRGLRANVAVTLYLRNDIWQQWMHTEE
;
A
#
# COMPACT_ATOMS: atom_id res chain seq x y z
N TYR A 1 -3.52 17.00 -2.49
CA TYR A 1 -3.15 15.66 -1.98
C TYR A 1 -4.01 15.21 -0.80
N TYR A 2 -3.83 15.67 0.44
CA TYR A 2 -4.53 15.08 1.60
C TYR A 2 -6.06 15.25 1.63
N PHE A 3 -6.55 16.38 1.11
CA PHE A 3 -8.00 16.54 0.86
C PHE A 3 -8.54 15.46 -0.07
N GLU A 4 -7.84 15.19 -1.17
CA GLU A 4 -8.18 14.13 -2.10
C GLU A 4 -8.00 12.75 -1.47
N LEU A 5 -6.98 12.56 -0.62
CA LEU A 5 -6.71 11.31 0.07
C LEU A 5 -7.84 10.92 1.03
N LEU A 6 -8.39 11.86 1.78
CA LEU A 6 -9.34 11.58 2.86
C LEU A 6 -10.78 11.95 2.50
N LEU A 7 -11.01 13.18 2.03
CA LEU A 7 -12.36 13.72 1.91
C LEU A 7 -12.99 13.42 0.54
N TRP A 8 -12.23 13.59 -0.54
CA TRP A 8 -12.78 13.43 -1.88
C TRP A 8 -13.20 11.96 -2.14
N PRO A 9 -14.46 11.70 -2.55
CA PRO A 9 -14.91 10.36 -2.87
C PRO A 9 -14.14 9.77 -4.05
N LYS A 10 -13.60 8.57 -3.86
CA LYS A 10 -12.84 7.85 -4.89
C LYS A 10 -13.44 6.49 -5.14
N GLN A 11 -13.66 6.17 -6.41
CA GLN A 11 -14.12 4.86 -6.84
C GLN A 11 -12.93 4.05 -7.34
N GLN A 12 -12.63 2.93 -6.67
CA GLN A 12 -11.58 1.99 -7.06
C GLN A 12 -12.21 0.62 -7.27
N LEU A 13 -12.37 0.22 -8.55
CA LEU A 13 -12.91 -1.07 -8.99
C LEU A 13 -14.17 -1.50 -8.21
N GLY A 14 -15.16 -0.60 -8.14
CA GLY A 14 -16.46 -0.85 -7.50
C GLY A 14 -16.54 -0.54 -6.00
N ILE A 15 -15.45 -0.09 -5.37
CA ILE A 15 -15.44 0.32 -3.97
C ILE A 15 -15.29 1.83 -3.88
N TRP A 16 -16.19 2.48 -3.14
CA TRP A 16 -16.09 3.89 -2.80
C TRP A 16 -15.32 4.07 -1.50
N TRP A 17 -14.33 4.95 -1.54
CA TRP A 17 -13.51 5.35 -0.40
C TRP A 17 -13.73 6.82 -0.10
N THR A 18 -14.02 7.14 1.16
CA THR A 18 -14.10 8.52 1.65
C THR A 18 -14.21 8.55 3.18
N GLU A 19 -13.59 9.56 3.77
CA GLU A 19 -13.69 9.95 5.17
C GLU A 19 -14.51 11.25 5.34
N ALA A 20 -15.24 11.68 4.29
CA ALA A 20 -15.99 12.93 4.28
C ALA A 20 -16.97 13.07 5.45
N LEU A 21 -17.58 11.96 5.89
CA LEU A 21 -18.54 11.99 6.98
C LEU A 21 -17.88 12.30 8.33
N ILE A 22 -16.63 11.86 8.57
CA ILE A 22 -15.86 12.26 9.76
C ILE A 22 -15.60 13.77 9.70
N GLY A 23 -15.14 14.26 8.54
CA GLY A 23 -14.92 15.70 8.32
C GLY A 23 -16.19 16.53 8.55
N LEU A 24 -17.33 16.06 8.04
CA LEU A 24 -18.63 16.71 8.20
C LEU A 24 -19.06 16.77 9.68
N LEU A 25 -18.95 15.65 10.40
CA LEU A 25 -19.28 15.60 11.83
C LEU A 25 -18.34 16.50 12.66
N ALA A 26 -17.05 16.54 12.33
CA ALA A 26 -16.10 17.45 12.97
C ALA A 26 -16.49 18.92 12.75
N LEU A 27 -16.96 19.28 11.55
CA LEU A 27 -17.48 20.62 11.27
C LEU A 27 -18.75 20.93 12.07
N PHE A 28 -19.65 19.97 12.26
CA PHE A 28 -20.83 20.16 13.12
C PHE A 28 -20.45 20.43 14.57
N ALA A 29 -19.45 19.75 15.12
CA ALA A 29 -18.96 20.02 16.48
C ALA A 29 -18.47 21.46 16.63
N ILE A 30 -17.69 21.95 15.66
CA ILE A 30 -17.21 23.35 15.64
C ILE A 30 -18.40 24.31 15.51
N ALA A 31 -19.33 24.05 14.59
CA ALA A 31 -20.49 24.89 14.38
C ALA A 31 -21.37 24.98 15.63
N PHE A 32 -21.63 23.86 16.32
CA PHE A 32 -22.41 23.85 17.56
C PHE A 32 -21.72 24.60 18.69
N ALA A 33 -20.39 24.45 18.84
CA ALA A 33 -19.63 25.20 19.83
C ALA A 33 -19.72 26.71 19.61
N VAL A 34 -19.61 27.16 18.35
CA VAL A 34 -19.73 28.58 17.98
C VAL A 34 -21.16 29.10 18.19
N VAL A 35 -22.18 28.38 17.73
CA VAL A 35 -23.59 28.80 17.82
C VAL A 35 -24.04 28.92 19.27
N LYS A 36 -23.66 27.96 20.13
CA LYS A 36 -24.03 28.01 21.55
C LYS A 36 -23.26 29.06 22.35
N ARG A 37 -22.18 29.62 21.79
CA ARG A 37 -21.28 30.57 22.48
C ARG A 37 -20.75 30.05 23.83
N VAL A 38 -20.71 28.73 24.02
CA VAL A 38 -20.14 28.11 25.22
C VAL A 38 -18.68 27.82 24.92
N PRO A 39 -17.73 28.40 25.68
CA PRO A 39 -16.32 28.10 25.49
C PRO A 39 -16.09 26.62 25.76
N ASN A 40 -15.70 25.88 24.71
CA ASN A 40 -15.27 24.49 24.81
C ASN A 40 -13.79 24.43 24.42
N PRO A 41 -12.86 24.53 25.40
CA PRO A 41 -11.42 24.53 25.14
C PRO A 41 -10.95 23.29 24.38
N ALA A 42 -11.58 22.14 24.60
CA ALA A 42 -11.25 20.90 23.89
C ALA A 42 -11.62 20.97 22.40
N VAL A 43 -12.82 21.45 22.05
CA VAL A 43 -13.21 21.63 20.64
C VAL A 43 -12.31 22.65 19.96
N LEU A 44 -11.98 23.76 20.64
CA LEU A 44 -11.05 24.76 20.11
C LEU A 44 -9.65 24.17 19.87
N PHE A 45 -9.09 23.50 20.89
CA PHE A 45 -7.78 22.87 20.79
C PHE A 45 -7.74 21.85 19.65
N LEU A 46 -8.70 20.94 19.58
CA LEU A 46 -8.73 19.92 18.55
C LEU A 46 -8.93 20.53 17.15
N ALA A 47 -9.76 21.56 17.01
CA ALA A 47 -9.97 22.24 15.72
C ALA A 47 -8.68 22.91 15.24
N VAL A 48 -8.03 23.68 16.11
CA VAL A 48 -6.75 24.33 15.81
C VAL A 48 -5.67 23.28 15.53
N ALA A 49 -5.56 22.24 16.35
CA ALA A 49 -4.56 21.17 16.17
C ALA A 49 -4.80 20.39 14.88
N THR A 50 -6.04 20.10 14.51
CA THR A 50 -6.39 19.46 13.22
C THR A 50 -5.94 20.32 12.06
N VAL A 51 -6.31 21.60 12.05
CA VAL A 51 -5.99 22.53 10.96
C VAL A 51 -4.48 22.77 10.86
N CYS A 52 -3.81 23.07 11.97
CA CYS A 52 -2.37 23.32 12.00
C CYS A 52 -1.57 22.09 11.54
N HIS A 53 -1.87 20.89 12.04
CA HIS A 53 -1.19 19.68 11.58
C HIS A 53 -1.48 19.37 10.10
N CYS A 54 -2.72 19.54 9.64
CA CYS A 54 -3.04 19.41 8.22
C CYS A 54 -2.21 20.36 7.37
N ILE A 55 -2.05 21.63 7.77
CA ILE A 55 -1.25 22.63 7.05
C ILE A 55 0.23 22.24 7.07
N ILE A 56 0.81 22.00 8.26
CA ILE A 56 2.23 21.69 8.43
C ILE A 56 2.61 20.46 7.61
N TYR A 57 1.85 19.37 7.71
CA TYR A 57 2.12 18.15 6.94
C TYR A 57 1.79 18.31 5.44
N SER A 58 0.88 19.21 5.08
CA SER A 58 0.68 19.62 3.69
C SER A 58 1.84 20.45 3.11
N CYS A 59 2.72 21.02 3.93
CA CYS A 59 3.92 21.72 3.46
C CYS A 59 5.12 20.78 3.22
N ILE A 60 5.13 19.57 3.79
CA ILE A 60 6.22 18.59 3.60
C ILE A 60 6.23 18.07 2.15
N GLY A 61 7.34 18.20 1.42
CA GLY A 61 7.42 17.78 0.01
C GLY A 61 7.19 16.28 -0.21
N TYR A 62 7.73 15.44 0.68
CA TYR A 62 7.54 13.99 0.65
C TYR A 62 6.17 13.61 1.21
N LYS A 63 5.22 13.28 0.33
CA LYS A 63 3.82 12.97 0.68
C LYS A 63 3.61 11.50 0.99
N THR A 64 3.16 11.22 2.21
CA THR A 64 2.81 9.86 2.64
C THR A 64 1.47 9.85 3.39
N PRO A 65 0.68 8.76 3.31
CA PRO A 65 -0.61 8.67 3.99
C PRO A 65 -0.53 8.79 5.52
N TRP A 66 0.52 8.24 6.14
CA TRP A 66 0.65 8.21 7.61
C TRP A 66 0.85 9.59 8.24
N LEU A 67 1.28 10.60 7.48
CA LEU A 67 1.30 11.98 7.97
C LEU A 67 -0.09 12.44 8.40
N MET A 68 -1.17 11.87 7.86
CA MET A 68 -2.52 12.23 8.27
C MET A 68 -3.04 11.50 9.51
N MET A 69 -2.33 10.53 10.08
CA MET A 69 -2.84 9.77 11.23
C MET A 69 -3.17 10.69 12.42
N VAL A 70 -2.27 11.61 12.76
CA VAL A 70 -2.44 12.52 13.89
C VAL A 70 -3.57 13.55 13.65
N PRO A 71 -3.56 14.35 12.57
CA PRO A 71 -4.66 15.29 12.33
C PRO A 71 -6.01 14.58 12.14
N TRP A 72 -6.03 13.37 11.57
CA TRP A 72 -7.28 12.62 11.41
C TRP A 72 -7.78 12.04 12.73
N ALA A 73 -6.89 11.63 13.64
CA ALA A 73 -7.28 11.28 15.01
C ALA A 73 -7.95 12.46 15.73
N HIS A 74 -7.42 13.68 15.58
CA HIS A 74 -8.07 14.88 16.10
C HIS A 74 -9.45 15.13 15.48
N ALA A 75 -9.59 14.94 14.16
CA ALA A 75 -10.87 15.05 13.47
C ALA A 75 -11.90 14.01 13.95
N CYS A 76 -11.48 12.76 14.23
CA CYS A 76 -12.34 11.74 14.83
C CYS A 76 -12.84 12.16 16.23
N LEU A 77 -11.97 12.74 17.06
CA LEU A 77 -12.37 13.24 18.38
C LEU A 77 -13.35 14.42 18.24
N LEU A 78 -13.09 15.36 17.33
CA LEU A 78 -14.03 16.45 17.01
C LEU A 78 -15.38 15.92 16.54
N ALA A 79 -15.40 14.94 15.65
CA ALA A 79 -16.63 14.31 15.18
C ALA A 79 -17.45 13.74 16.35
N GLY A 80 -16.79 13.14 17.35
CA GLY A 80 -17.42 12.68 18.58
C GLY A 80 -18.10 13.80 19.38
N TYR A 81 -17.48 14.99 19.46
CA TYR A 81 -18.06 16.14 20.16
C TYR A 81 -19.39 16.61 19.56
N ALA A 82 -19.66 16.38 18.28
CA ALA A 82 -20.94 16.74 17.66
C ALA A 82 -22.13 16.09 18.37
N PHE A 83 -21.94 14.89 18.92
CA PHE A 83 -22.99 14.12 19.59
C PHE A 83 -23.23 14.53 21.04
N GLY A 84 -22.28 15.23 21.66
CA GLY A 84 -22.48 15.83 22.99
C GLY A 84 -23.59 16.89 23.01
N TYR A 85 -23.94 17.43 21.83
CA TYR A 85 -25.00 18.43 21.67
C TYR A 85 -26.38 17.83 21.37
N LEU A 86 -26.51 16.49 21.21
CA LEU A 86 -27.78 15.82 20.90
C LEU A 86 -28.96 16.20 21.83
N PRO A 87 -28.79 16.35 23.16
CA PRO A 87 -29.89 16.66 24.06
C PRO A 87 -30.57 18.01 23.77
N ASP A 88 -29.82 18.96 23.21
CA ASP A 88 -30.29 20.32 22.95
C ASP A 88 -30.85 20.51 21.53
N LEU A 89 -30.80 19.46 20.71
CA LEU A 89 -31.31 19.49 19.34
C LEU A 89 -32.81 19.15 19.29
N LYS A 90 -33.52 19.78 18.34
CA LYS A 90 -34.89 19.39 18.00
C LYS A 90 -34.92 17.92 17.55
N ILE A 91 -36.04 17.24 17.79
CA ILE A 91 -36.21 15.81 17.49
C ILE A 91 -35.77 15.42 16.07
N LYS A 92 -36.12 16.23 15.06
CA LYS A 92 -35.72 16.00 13.66
C LYS A 92 -34.20 16.03 13.49
N SER A 93 -33.54 17.06 14.01
CA SER A 93 -32.08 17.21 13.96
C SER A 93 -31.37 16.11 14.72
N ARG A 94 -31.91 15.70 15.87
CA ARG A 94 -31.41 14.56 16.66
C ARG A 94 -31.47 13.25 15.86
N ILE A 95 -32.60 12.97 15.21
CA ILE A 95 -32.76 11.77 14.37
C ILE A 95 -31.76 11.79 13.21
N ILE A 96 -31.63 12.92 12.51
CA ILE A 96 -30.70 13.06 11.38
C ILE A 96 -29.26 12.82 11.84
N LEU A 97 -28.84 13.48 12.93
CA LEU A 97 -27.47 13.36 13.44
C LEU A 97 -27.19 11.93 13.92
N SER A 98 -28.13 11.29 14.62
CA SER A 98 -28.02 9.88 15.00
C SER A 98 -27.94 8.93 13.80
N LEU A 99 -28.69 9.19 12.73
CA LEU A 99 -28.62 8.40 11.51
C LEU A 99 -27.25 8.55 10.84
N LEU A 100 -26.74 9.78 10.74
CA LEU A 100 -25.39 10.05 10.24
C LEU A 100 -24.32 9.32 11.06
N LEU A 101 -24.46 9.24 12.38
CA LEU A 101 -23.54 8.46 13.23
C LEU A 101 -23.57 6.97 12.85
N VAL A 102 -24.75 6.37 12.82
CA VAL A 102 -24.89 4.93 12.58
C VAL A 102 -24.39 4.58 11.17
N THR A 103 -24.78 5.37 10.16
CA THR A 103 -24.30 5.19 8.79
C THR A 103 -22.79 5.41 8.69
N GLY A 104 -22.24 6.41 9.38
CA GLY A 104 -20.80 6.68 9.40
C GLY A 104 -20.01 5.57 10.05
N LEU A 105 -20.43 5.09 11.22
CA LEU A 105 -19.80 3.95 11.87
C LEU A 105 -19.84 2.70 11.00
N ALA A 106 -20.99 2.38 10.40
CA ALA A 106 -21.11 1.21 9.52
C ALA A 106 -20.20 1.34 8.29
N TYR A 107 -20.19 2.51 7.64
CA TYR A 107 -19.40 2.75 6.43
C TYR A 107 -17.89 2.79 6.72
N GLN A 108 -17.44 3.47 7.78
CA GLN A 108 -16.03 3.53 8.16
C GLN A 108 -15.51 2.20 8.69
N THR A 109 -16.34 1.43 9.41
CA THR A 109 -15.97 0.07 9.83
C THR A 109 -15.76 -0.82 8.61
N LYS A 110 -16.66 -0.76 7.63
CA LYS A 110 -16.51 -1.52 6.38
C LYS A 110 -15.24 -1.12 5.62
N GLN A 111 -14.96 0.18 5.48
CA GLN A 111 -13.73 0.65 4.84
C GLN A 111 -12.48 0.20 5.60
N SER A 112 -12.49 0.31 6.93
CA SER A 112 -11.39 -0.12 7.79
C SER A 112 -11.09 -1.62 7.63
N ILE A 113 -12.11 -2.48 7.71
CA ILE A 113 -11.97 -3.93 7.50
C ILE A 113 -11.38 -4.26 6.13
N TYR A 114 -11.80 -3.55 5.07
CA TYR A 114 -11.21 -3.76 3.76
C TYR A 114 -9.78 -3.25 3.68
N ALA A 115 -9.49 -2.05 4.17
CA ALA A 115 -8.17 -1.43 4.11
C ALA A 115 -7.13 -2.19 4.93
N SER A 116 -7.49 -2.77 6.07
CA SER A 116 -6.57 -3.52 6.93
C SER A 116 -6.56 -5.03 6.68
N GLY A 117 -7.57 -5.55 5.98
CA GLY A 117 -7.73 -6.97 5.70
C GLY A 117 -7.54 -7.28 4.22
N ARG A 118 -8.64 -7.61 3.54
CA ARG A 118 -8.65 -8.12 2.16
C ARG A 118 -7.87 -7.25 1.16
N LEU A 119 -7.81 -5.94 1.37
CA LEU A 119 -7.16 -4.97 0.48
C LEU A 119 -5.90 -4.36 1.09
N ALA A 120 -5.33 -4.93 2.15
CA ALA A 120 -4.14 -4.39 2.81
C ALA A 120 -2.98 -4.11 1.85
N ASN A 121 -2.77 -5.02 0.90
CA ASN A 121 -1.70 -4.95 -0.09
C ASN A 121 -2.20 -4.75 -1.52
N ASP A 122 -3.46 -4.34 -1.69
CA ASP A 122 -4.10 -4.23 -2.99
C ASP A 122 -4.08 -2.80 -3.52
N SER A 123 -3.86 -2.63 -4.82
CA SER A 123 -3.91 -1.34 -5.52
C SER A 123 -5.23 -0.56 -5.32
N ARG A 124 -6.33 -1.27 -5.00
CA ARG A 124 -7.64 -0.68 -4.71
C ARG A 124 -7.69 0.07 -3.38
N ASN A 125 -6.73 -0.14 -2.48
CA ASN A 125 -6.68 0.52 -1.19
C ASN A 125 -5.93 1.85 -1.32
N PRO A 126 -6.63 3.00 -1.27
CA PRO A 126 -6.00 4.31 -1.46
C PRO A 126 -5.12 4.72 -0.27
N TYR A 127 -5.20 4.02 0.86
CA TYR A 127 -4.44 4.32 2.07
C TYR A 127 -3.11 3.55 2.13
N ALA A 128 -2.96 2.50 1.32
CA ALA A 128 -1.72 1.73 1.25
C ALA A 128 -0.66 2.51 0.47
N TYR A 129 0.50 2.73 1.09
CA TYR A 129 1.64 3.36 0.43
C TYR A 129 2.59 2.28 -0.08
N VAL A 130 2.71 2.17 -1.41
CA VAL A 130 3.64 1.26 -2.08
C VAL A 130 3.53 -0.19 -1.54
N PRO A 131 2.33 -0.81 -1.60
CA PRO A 131 2.14 -2.13 -1.03
C PRO A 131 2.96 -3.19 -1.80
N THR A 132 3.64 -4.06 -1.06
CA THR A 132 4.26 -5.27 -1.58
C THR A 132 3.19 -6.21 -2.11
N SER A 133 3.40 -6.78 -3.31
CA SER A 133 2.46 -7.74 -3.87
C SER A 133 2.40 -9.02 -3.02
N THR A 134 1.24 -9.66 -2.96
CA THR A 134 1.08 -11.00 -2.38
C THR A 134 1.89 -12.08 -3.13
N ASP A 135 2.38 -11.78 -4.33
CA ASP A 135 3.21 -12.68 -5.12
C ASP A 135 4.70 -12.61 -4.73
N ALA A 136 5.16 -11.52 -4.12
CA ALA A 136 6.57 -11.36 -3.79
C ALA A 136 7.09 -12.44 -2.82
N PRO A 137 6.36 -12.83 -1.75
CA PRO A 137 6.76 -13.97 -0.90
C PRO A 137 6.84 -15.31 -1.65
N LYS A 138 6.06 -15.50 -2.72
CA LYS A 138 6.08 -16.75 -3.50
C LYS A 138 7.39 -16.95 -4.25
N ILE A 139 8.17 -15.88 -4.47
CA ILE A 139 9.49 -15.96 -5.09
C ILE A 139 10.43 -16.78 -4.19
N GLU A 140 10.50 -16.47 -2.90
CA GLU A 140 11.36 -17.20 -1.95
C GLU A 140 10.98 -18.68 -1.87
N ILE A 141 9.68 -18.98 -1.78
CA ILE A 141 9.16 -20.36 -1.74
C ILE A 141 9.57 -21.13 -3.00
N TRP A 142 9.28 -20.57 -4.18
CA TRP A 142 9.58 -21.24 -5.44
C TRP A 142 11.08 -21.44 -5.67
N LEU A 143 11.93 -20.49 -5.25
CA LEU A 143 13.37 -20.66 -5.31
C LEU A 143 13.87 -21.75 -4.35
N HIS A 144 13.23 -21.94 -3.21
CA HIS A 144 13.52 -23.08 -2.33
C HIS A 144 13.12 -24.41 -2.96
N ASP A 145 11.98 -24.47 -3.65
CA ASP A 145 11.54 -25.66 -4.37
C ASP A 145 12.52 -26.02 -5.50
N LEU A 146 13.00 -25.02 -6.27
CA LEU A 146 14.03 -25.22 -7.28
C LEU A 146 15.33 -25.80 -6.70
N ARG A 147 15.75 -25.33 -5.51
CA ARG A 147 16.97 -25.84 -4.85
C ARG A 147 16.82 -27.30 -4.39
N ALA A 148 15.58 -27.73 -4.13
CA ALA A 148 15.25 -29.06 -3.65
C ALA A 148 15.05 -30.10 -4.76
N LEU A 149 15.19 -29.71 -6.04
CA LEU A 149 15.21 -30.66 -7.17
C LEU A 149 16.30 -31.73 -6.99
N ALA A 150 16.09 -32.91 -7.57
CA ALA A 150 16.93 -34.09 -7.36
C ALA A 150 18.43 -33.86 -7.66
N ASP A 151 18.73 -33.04 -8.67
CA ASP A 151 20.10 -32.69 -9.05
C ASP A 151 20.69 -31.52 -8.25
N SER A 152 19.91 -30.94 -7.33
CA SER A 152 20.22 -29.77 -6.49
C SER A 152 20.94 -28.66 -7.27
N PRO A 153 20.24 -27.99 -8.22
CA PRO A 153 20.87 -27.00 -9.08
C PRO A 153 21.46 -25.85 -8.26
N VAL A 154 22.64 -25.38 -8.69
CA VAL A 154 23.30 -24.24 -8.05
C VAL A 154 22.60 -22.96 -8.50
N LEU A 155 21.84 -22.35 -7.59
CA LEU A 155 21.06 -21.13 -7.86
C LEU A 155 21.83 -19.82 -7.63
N SER A 156 23.05 -19.89 -7.11
CA SER A 156 23.92 -18.73 -6.86
C SER A 156 25.08 -18.64 -7.86
N PRO A 157 25.50 -17.44 -8.29
CA PRO A 157 25.02 -16.14 -7.83
C PRO A 157 23.70 -15.71 -8.49
N ILE A 158 22.89 -14.93 -7.75
CA ILE A 158 21.67 -14.30 -8.25
C ILE A 158 21.98 -12.84 -8.61
N ALA A 159 21.57 -12.40 -9.80
CA ALA A 159 21.68 -10.99 -10.20
C ALA A 159 20.34 -10.27 -10.14
N VAL A 160 20.36 -9.03 -9.67
CA VAL A 160 19.22 -8.10 -9.73
C VAL A 160 19.65 -6.89 -10.55
N ILE A 161 18.97 -6.65 -11.67
CA ILE A 161 19.32 -5.63 -12.67
C ILE A 161 18.25 -4.54 -12.68
N GLY A 162 18.66 -3.31 -12.35
CA GLY A 162 17.85 -2.11 -12.35
C GLY A 162 17.79 -1.44 -10.98
N GLN A 163 16.79 -0.57 -10.82
CA GLN A 163 16.56 0.24 -9.63
C GLN A 163 15.19 -0.08 -9.02
N GLU A 164 14.97 0.38 -7.78
CA GLU A 164 13.71 0.18 -7.04
C GLU A 164 13.30 -1.30 -6.86
N TYR A 165 14.30 -2.17 -6.70
CA TYR A 165 14.14 -3.62 -6.57
C TYR A 165 13.64 -4.10 -5.20
N TRP A 166 13.37 -3.20 -4.25
CA TRP A 166 12.72 -3.60 -3.00
C TRP A 166 11.29 -4.11 -3.29
N PRO A 167 10.84 -5.21 -2.64
CA PRO A 167 11.49 -5.92 -1.52
C PRO A 167 12.37 -7.14 -1.86
N LEU A 168 12.84 -7.35 -3.09
CA LEU A 168 13.64 -8.54 -3.45
C LEU A 168 14.79 -8.88 -2.48
N PRO A 169 15.59 -7.91 -1.97
CA PRO A 169 16.67 -8.25 -1.04
C PRO A 169 16.21 -9.00 0.21
N TRP A 170 14.99 -8.74 0.68
CA TRP A 170 14.42 -9.44 1.84
C TRP A 170 14.18 -10.92 1.56
N TYR A 171 13.65 -11.24 0.38
CA TYR A 171 13.30 -12.59 -0.03
C TYR A 171 14.50 -13.39 -0.56
N LEU A 172 15.51 -12.71 -1.09
CA LEU A 172 16.72 -13.34 -1.61
C LEU A 172 17.78 -13.62 -0.54
N ARG A 173 17.62 -13.09 0.69
CA ARG A 173 18.66 -13.09 1.74
C ARG A 173 19.24 -14.47 2.10
N THR A 174 18.51 -15.56 1.85
CA THR A 174 18.90 -16.94 2.20
C THR A 174 19.66 -17.65 1.06
N PHE A 175 19.73 -17.07 -0.14
CA PHE A 175 20.26 -17.70 -1.35
C PHE A 175 21.75 -17.43 -1.62
N GLY A 176 22.49 -17.00 -0.60
CA GLY A 176 23.94 -16.84 -0.68
C GLY A 176 24.36 -15.56 -1.42
N THR A 177 25.08 -15.70 -2.53
CA THR A 177 25.70 -14.57 -3.25
C THR A 177 24.67 -13.88 -4.16
N ILE A 178 24.28 -12.66 -3.79
CA ILE A 178 23.37 -11.81 -4.60
C ILE A 178 24.09 -10.52 -4.96
N GLY A 179 24.03 -10.13 -6.22
CA GLY A 179 24.54 -8.84 -6.68
C GLY A 179 23.47 -7.96 -7.30
N TYR A 180 23.67 -6.65 -7.18
CA TYR A 180 22.74 -5.61 -7.60
C TYR A 180 23.44 -4.63 -8.52
N TRP A 181 22.93 -4.45 -9.74
CA TRP A 181 23.53 -3.58 -10.75
C TRP A 181 22.46 -2.73 -11.43
N PRO A 182 22.76 -1.48 -11.83
CA PRO A 182 21.79 -0.63 -12.51
C PRO A 182 21.47 -1.11 -13.94
N THR A 183 22.40 -1.82 -14.57
CA THR A 183 22.35 -2.28 -15.97
C THR A 183 22.93 -3.69 -16.09
N PRO A 184 22.63 -4.44 -17.18
CA PRO A 184 23.20 -5.76 -17.41
C PRO A 184 24.73 -5.75 -17.36
N ILE A 185 25.30 -6.81 -16.79
CA ILE A 185 26.75 -7.00 -16.63
C ILE A 185 27.32 -7.98 -17.66
N GLN A 186 28.63 -7.93 -17.88
CA GLN A 186 29.31 -8.93 -18.71
C GLN A 186 29.21 -10.32 -18.05
N GLY A 187 28.98 -11.37 -18.85
CA GLY A 187 28.80 -12.74 -18.35
C GLY A 187 27.45 -13.01 -17.69
N ILE A 188 26.48 -12.09 -17.82
CA ILE A 188 25.13 -12.27 -17.23
C ILE A 188 24.41 -13.54 -17.72
N THR A 189 24.77 -14.05 -18.90
CA THR A 189 24.23 -15.29 -19.48
C THR A 189 24.67 -16.56 -18.76
N ASP A 190 25.72 -16.50 -17.95
CA ASP A 190 26.23 -17.67 -17.21
C ASP A 190 25.51 -17.85 -15.86
N LEU A 191 24.83 -16.80 -15.40
CA LEU A 191 24.14 -16.78 -14.12
C LEU A 191 22.86 -17.63 -14.16
N PRO A 192 22.55 -18.40 -13.11
CA PRO A 192 21.37 -19.26 -13.09
C PRO A 192 20.05 -18.48 -13.02
N ILE A 193 20.05 -17.36 -12.28
CA ILE A 193 18.85 -16.55 -12.01
C ILE A 193 19.18 -15.07 -12.13
N ILE A 194 18.36 -14.36 -12.90
CA ILE A 194 18.43 -12.90 -13.05
C ILE A 194 17.04 -12.30 -12.82
N PHE A 195 16.94 -11.31 -11.94
CA PHE A 195 15.76 -10.46 -11.80
C PHE A 195 15.98 -9.15 -12.56
N ALA A 196 15.17 -8.86 -13.57
CA ALA A 196 15.20 -7.61 -14.31
C ALA A 196 14.02 -6.72 -13.89
N MET A 197 14.33 -5.50 -13.47
CA MET A 197 13.33 -4.47 -13.21
C MET A 197 12.77 -3.93 -14.54
N PRO A 198 11.56 -3.34 -14.57
CA PRO A 198 10.86 -2.98 -15.81
C PRO A 198 11.69 -2.16 -16.81
N ALA A 199 12.50 -1.21 -16.31
CA ALA A 199 13.35 -0.36 -17.14
C ALA A 199 14.49 -1.13 -17.84
N GLN A 200 14.86 -2.31 -17.33
CA GLN A 200 15.94 -3.15 -17.86
C GLN A 200 15.44 -4.43 -18.55
N ASP A 201 14.11 -4.63 -18.62
CA ASP A 201 13.51 -5.85 -19.18
C ASP A 201 13.94 -6.09 -20.63
N ASN A 202 13.89 -5.05 -21.49
CA ASN A 202 14.32 -5.16 -22.89
C ASN A 202 15.83 -5.46 -23.01
N ALA A 203 16.67 -4.72 -22.28
CA ALA A 203 18.12 -4.90 -22.33
C ALA A 203 18.54 -6.30 -21.82
N CYS A 204 17.87 -6.82 -20.80
CA CYS A 204 18.07 -8.20 -20.34
C CYS A 204 17.55 -9.21 -21.36
N ASN A 205 16.38 -8.96 -21.96
CA ASN A 205 15.77 -9.86 -22.95
C ASN A 205 16.65 -10.05 -24.19
N ASP A 206 17.29 -8.99 -24.67
CA ASP A 206 18.18 -9.03 -25.83
C ASP A 206 19.40 -9.93 -25.60
N LEU A 207 19.85 -10.06 -24.34
CA LEU A 207 21.00 -10.87 -23.95
C LEU A 207 20.61 -12.30 -23.53
N LEU A 208 19.45 -12.46 -22.88
CA LEU A 208 19.07 -13.69 -22.18
C LEU A 208 18.03 -14.52 -22.93
N GLY A 209 17.35 -13.97 -23.95
CA GLY A 209 16.19 -14.60 -24.58
C GLY A 209 16.43 -15.98 -25.20
N THR A 210 17.69 -16.33 -25.51
CA THR A 210 18.08 -17.65 -26.03
C THR A 210 18.54 -18.62 -24.95
N THR A 211 19.02 -18.12 -23.81
CA THR A 211 19.67 -18.90 -22.74
C THR A 211 18.79 -19.09 -21.51
N HIS A 212 17.76 -18.26 -21.34
CA HIS A 212 16.89 -18.22 -20.17
C HIS A 212 15.40 -18.19 -20.54
N THR A 213 14.60 -18.85 -19.73
CA THR A 213 13.14 -18.75 -19.74
C THR A 213 12.70 -17.51 -18.99
N LYS A 214 11.88 -16.68 -19.65
CA LYS A 214 11.29 -15.46 -19.08
C LYS A 214 10.06 -15.78 -18.24
N LEU A 215 10.09 -15.39 -16.97
CA LEU A 215 9.07 -15.70 -15.96
C LEU A 215 8.63 -14.41 -15.25
N PRO A 216 7.52 -13.77 -15.68
CA PRO A 216 7.01 -12.58 -15.00
C PRO A 216 6.62 -12.87 -13.53
N ARG A 217 6.89 -11.92 -12.64
CA ARG A 217 6.52 -11.93 -11.22
C ARG A 217 6.00 -10.56 -10.79
N GLY A 218 5.17 -10.53 -9.74
CA GLY A 218 4.68 -9.29 -9.14
C GLY A 218 5.49 -8.90 -7.91
N LEU A 219 6.08 -7.71 -7.89
CA LEU A 219 6.89 -7.24 -6.77
C LEU A 219 6.12 -6.26 -5.86
N ARG A 220 5.52 -5.23 -6.44
CA ARG A 220 4.65 -4.25 -5.77
C ARG A 220 3.43 -3.98 -6.64
N ALA A 221 2.42 -3.28 -6.11
CA ALA A 221 1.32 -2.81 -6.94
C ALA A 221 1.85 -2.04 -8.16
N ASN A 222 1.50 -2.50 -9.36
CA ASN A 222 1.93 -1.96 -10.65
C ASN A 222 3.45 -1.97 -10.92
N VAL A 223 4.23 -2.74 -10.15
CA VAL A 223 5.66 -2.96 -10.41
C VAL A 223 5.88 -4.45 -10.62
N ALA A 224 5.95 -4.83 -11.90
CA ALA A 224 6.38 -6.16 -12.30
C ALA A 224 7.89 -6.30 -12.16
N VAL A 225 8.35 -7.54 -11.96
CA VAL A 225 9.75 -7.92 -12.12
C VAL A 225 9.79 -9.14 -13.00
N THR A 226 10.73 -9.17 -13.94
CA THR A 226 10.94 -10.34 -14.77
C THR A 226 12.02 -11.21 -14.14
N LEU A 227 11.71 -12.47 -13.87
CA LEU A 227 12.70 -13.47 -13.51
C LEU A 227 13.14 -14.19 -14.78
N TYR A 228 14.44 -14.24 -15.03
CA TYR A 228 15.05 -15.08 -16.05
C TYR A 228 15.70 -16.27 -15.36
N LEU A 229 15.23 -17.48 -15.69
CA LEU A 229 15.78 -18.73 -15.19
C LEU A 229 16.50 -19.44 -16.33
N ARG A 230 17.73 -19.89 -16.09
CA ARG A 230 18.53 -20.58 -17.13
C ARG A 230 17.79 -21.83 -17.64
N ASN A 231 17.85 -22.05 -18.96
CA ASN A 231 17.00 -23.02 -19.64
C ASN A 231 17.16 -24.45 -19.11
N ASP A 232 18.38 -24.87 -18.76
CA ASP A 232 18.67 -26.18 -18.18
C ASP A 232 17.91 -26.43 -16.87
N ILE A 233 17.90 -25.43 -15.97
CA ILE A 233 17.19 -25.50 -14.69
C ILE A 233 15.68 -25.49 -14.93
N TRP A 234 15.21 -24.68 -15.88
CA TRP A 234 13.79 -24.65 -16.24
C TRP A 234 13.29 -26.00 -16.78
N GLN A 235 14.07 -26.67 -17.64
CA GLN A 235 13.71 -27.99 -18.15
C GLN A 235 13.64 -29.02 -17.01
N GLN A 236 14.60 -29.03 -16.09
CA GLN A 236 14.56 -29.90 -14.91
C GLN A 236 13.29 -29.69 -14.07
N TRP A 237 12.93 -28.43 -13.84
CA TRP A 237 11.69 -28.08 -13.12
C TRP A 237 10.45 -28.63 -13.83
N MET A 238 10.33 -28.43 -15.14
CA MET A 238 9.17 -28.89 -15.93
C MET A 238 9.03 -30.41 -15.99
N HIS A 239 10.14 -31.16 -15.95
CA HIS A 239 10.10 -32.63 -15.91
C HIS A 239 9.72 -33.22 -14.54
N THR A 240 9.66 -32.40 -13.48
CA THR A 240 9.30 -32.86 -12.12
C THR A 240 7.79 -32.77 -11.86
N GLU A 241 7.03 -32.05 -12.70
CA GLU A 241 5.57 -31.93 -12.59
C GLU A 241 4.78 -32.99 -13.40
N GLU A 242 5.46 -33.96 -14.03
CA GLU A 242 4.88 -35.20 -14.60
C GLU A 242 4.94 -36.37 -13.60
#